data_AF-I5AR12-F1
#
_entry.id   AF-I5AR12-F1
#
_cell.length_a   1.000
_cell.length_b   1.000
_cell.length_c   1.000
_cell.angle_alpha   90.00
_cell.angle_beta   90.00
_cell.angle_gamma   90.00
#
_symmetry.space_group_name_H-M   'P 1'
#
loop_
_entity.id
_entity.type
_entity.pdbx_description
1 polymer ?
#
loop_
_entity_poly.entity_id
_entity_poly.type
_entity_poly.pdbx_seq_one_letter_code
_entity_poly.pdbx_strand_id
1 'polypeptide(L)'
;MQNENNTREQRFMECLHSDRVIVLLLCALAVCFAIGWGVLVWNENRIRHLSASDVIVTKDSTYRAEIENVSWKRDDISLTKDFIVISGYLYRSGVAVEKAAIRIVLKDPASGEYLVLPTDLTVRTDITEKNNDGNNYDYCGFSVRIPYWEELDGKDYEIFAQYDLNNEKRTYVPFHTTIKNKAKELEDA
;
A
#
# COMPACT_ATOMS: atom_id res chain seq x y z
N MET A 1 -3.53 -60.89 3.98
CA MET A 1 -3.71 -59.45 4.30
C MET A 1 -2.68 -58.55 3.60
N GLN A 2 -1.40 -58.93 3.45
CA GLN A 2 -0.41 -58.08 2.76
C GLN A 2 -0.67 -57.85 1.25
N ASN A 3 -1.30 -58.81 0.58
CA ASN A 3 -1.50 -58.79 -0.88
C ASN A 3 -2.62 -57.83 -1.33
N GLU A 4 -3.66 -57.66 -0.52
CA GLU A 4 -4.80 -56.78 -0.84
C GLU A 4 -4.43 -55.29 -0.71
N ASN A 5 -3.53 -54.94 0.20
CA ASN A 5 -3.02 -53.57 0.33
C ASN A 5 -2.18 -53.17 -0.89
N ASN A 6 -1.28 -54.05 -1.37
CA ASN A 6 -0.49 -53.79 -2.59
C ASN A 6 -1.38 -53.60 -3.84
N THR A 7 -2.44 -54.38 -3.98
CA THR A 7 -3.37 -54.24 -5.13
C THR A 7 -4.21 -52.97 -5.04
N ARG A 8 -4.57 -52.51 -3.84
CA ARG A 8 -5.27 -51.23 -3.63
C ARG A 8 -4.39 -50.04 -3.97
N GLU A 9 -3.13 -50.06 -3.54
CA GLU A 9 -2.17 -48.99 -3.86
C GLU A 9 -1.85 -48.91 -5.36
N GLN A 10 -1.70 -50.06 -6.02
CA GLN A 10 -1.49 -50.10 -7.48
C GLN A 10 -2.69 -49.56 -8.26
N ARG A 11 -3.93 -49.92 -7.90
CA ARG A 11 -5.14 -49.38 -8.54
C ARG A 11 -5.34 -47.89 -8.28
N PHE A 12 -4.93 -47.41 -7.10
CA PHE A 12 -4.98 -45.99 -6.76
C PHE A 12 -3.99 -45.18 -7.61
N MET A 13 -2.77 -45.70 -7.81
CA MET A 13 -1.74 -45.13 -8.69
C MET A 13 -2.17 -45.11 -10.17
N GLU A 14 -2.82 -46.17 -10.68
CA GLU A 14 -3.34 -46.21 -12.06
C GLU A 14 -4.49 -45.21 -12.29
N CYS A 15 -5.35 -45.02 -11.29
CA CYS A 15 -6.44 -44.03 -11.35
C CYS A 15 -5.89 -42.58 -11.35
N LEU A 16 -4.81 -42.34 -10.60
CA LEU A 16 -4.05 -41.08 -10.61
C LEU A 16 -3.37 -40.79 -11.96
N HIS A 17 -3.01 -41.84 -12.73
CA HIS A 17 -2.35 -41.74 -14.03
C HIS A 17 -3.30 -41.57 -15.22
N SER A 18 -4.62 -41.50 -14.99
CA SER A 18 -5.58 -41.20 -16.05
C SER A 18 -5.46 -39.72 -16.44
N ASP A 19 -5.22 -39.43 -17.72
CA ASP A 19 -5.13 -38.06 -18.25
C ASP A 19 -6.29 -37.16 -17.80
N ARG A 20 -7.49 -37.73 -17.62
CA ARG A 20 -8.67 -37.00 -17.13
C ARG A 20 -8.53 -36.55 -15.68
N VAL A 21 -7.96 -37.39 -14.81
CA VAL A 21 -7.73 -37.08 -13.39
C VAL A 21 -6.61 -36.04 -13.25
N ILE A 22 -5.55 -36.17 -14.04
CA ILE A 22 -4.45 -35.20 -14.10
C ILE A 22 -4.98 -33.83 -14.56
N VAL A 23 -5.76 -33.77 -15.64
CA VAL A 23 -6.37 -32.52 -16.12
C VAL A 23 -7.29 -31.89 -15.07
N LEU A 24 -8.12 -32.68 -14.39
CA LEU A 24 -8.99 -32.17 -13.32
C LEU A 24 -8.20 -31.59 -12.14
N LEU A 25 -7.11 -32.25 -11.73
CA LEU A 25 -6.24 -31.74 -10.66
C LEU A 25 -5.53 -30.44 -11.06
N LEU A 26 -5.05 -30.34 -12.30
CA LEU A 26 -4.44 -29.11 -12.83
C LEU A 26 -5.46 -27.96 -12.90
N CYS A 27 -6.68 -28.22 -13.37
CA CYS A 27 -7.75 -27.22 -13.37
C CYS A 27 -8.07 -26.76 -11.95
N ALA A 28 -8.20 -27.67 -10.98
CA ALA A 28 -8.46 -27.33 -9.59
C ALA A 28 -7.34 -26.47 -9.00
N LEU A 29 -6.07 -26.81 -9.26
CA LEU A 29 -4.92 -26.06 -8.78
C LEU A 29 -4.85 -24.65 -9.40
N ALA A 30 -5.13 -24.52 -10.69
CA ALA A 30 -5.20 -23.23 -11.37
C ALA A 30 -6.31 -22.33 -10.80
N VAL A 31 -7.48 -22.90 -10.49
CA VAL A 31 -8.58 -22.18 -9.84
C VAL A 31 -8.18 -21.74 -8.43
N CYS A 32 -7.58 -22.61 -7.63
CA CYS A 32 -7.08 -22.25 -6.30
C CYS A 32 -6.04 -21.13 -6.36
N PHE A 33 -5.13 -21.17 -7.34
CA PHE A 33 -4.12 -20.13 -7.54
C PHE A 33 -4.76 -18.79 -7.95
N ALA A 34 -5.74 -18.81 -8.85
CA ALA A 34 -6.48 -17.62 -9.26
C ALA A 34 -7.26 -16.98 -8.10
N ILE A 35 -7.93 -17.80 -7.27
CA ILE A 35 -8.63 -17.33 -6.07
C ILE A 35 -7.62 -16.75 -5.07
N GLY A 36 -6.53 -17.46 -4.80
CA GLY A 36 -5.47 -17.00 -3.89
C GLY A 36 -4.87 -15.67 -4.32
N TRP A 37 -4.56 -15.51 -5.61
CA TRP A 37 -4.10 -14.24 -6.17
C TRP A 37 -5.17 -13.15 -6.04
N GLY A 38 -6.43 -13.43 -6.40
CA GLY A 38 -7.53 -12.47 -6.26
C GLY A 38 -7.69 -11.95 -4.84
N VAL A 39 -7.56 -12.81 -3.84
CA VAL A 39 -7.60 -12.43 -2.41
C VAL A 39 -6.41 -11.56 -2.03
N LEU A 40 -5.19 -11.87 -2.50
CA LEU A 40 -4.00 -11.07 -2.23
C LEU A 40 -4.12 -9.66 -2.81
N VAL A 41 -4.51 -9.55 -4.09
CA VAL A 41 -4.70 -8.26 -4.77
C VAL A 41 -5.80 -7.43 -4.12
N TRP A 42 -6.90 -8.07 -3.70
CA TRP A 42 -7.94 -7.39 -2.93
C TRP A 42 -7.39 -6.84 -1.61
N ASN A 43 -6.65 -7.65 -0.85
CA ASN A 43 -6.15 -7.29 0.46
C ASN A 43 -5.11 -6.16 0.44
N GLU A 44 -4.34 -6.04 -0.64
CA GLU A 44 -3.36 -4.97 -0.86
C GLU A 44 -4.01 -3.65 -1.31
N ASN A 45 -5.05 -3.72 -2.14
CA ASN A 45 -5.70 -2.54 -2.72
C ASN A 45 -6.88 -1.99 -1.90
N ARG A 46 -7.26 -2.65 -0.81
CA ARG A 46 -8.36 -2.19 0.05
C ARG A 46 -7.88 -1.12 1.05
N ILE A 47 -8.67 -0.04 1.19
CA ILE A 47 -8.51 0.92 2.29
C ILE A 47 -8.83 0.25 3.63
N ARG A 48 -7.96 0.47 4.61
CA ARG A 48 -8.12 -0.08 5.97
C ARG A 48 -8.48 1.03 6.94
N HIS A 49 -9.43 0.76 7.82
CA HIS A 49 -9.83 1.67 8.89
C HIS A 49 -9.02 1.33 10.15
N LEU A 50 -8.47 2.35 10.80
CA LEU A 50 -7.76 2.25 12.06
C LEU A 50 -8.41 3.17 13.10
N SER A 51 -8.49 2.68 14.33
CA SER A 51 -8.92 3.48 15.48
C SER A 51 -7.81 4.45 15.89
N ALA A 52 -8.20 5.61 16.42
CA ALA A 52 -7.27 6.60 16.94
C ALA A 52 -6.38 6.07 18.08
N SER A 53 -6.83 5.07 18.83
CA SER A 53 -6.04 4.42 19.90
C SER A 53 -4.77 3.73 19.41
N ASP A 54 -4.74 3.33 18.13
CA ASP A 54 -3.66 2.53 17.55
C ASP A 54 -2.59 3.40 16.88
N VAL A 55 -2.83 4.71 16.82
CA VAL A 55 -2.01 5.68 16.10
C VAL A 55 -1.17 6.48 17.09
N ILE A 56 0.12 6.17 17.13
CA ILE A 56 1.11 6.93 17.91
C ILE A 56 1.82 7.90 16.97
N VAL A 57 1.37 9.16 16.99
CA VAL A 57 1.96 10.24 16.20
C VAL A 57 3.31 10.64 16.79
N THR A 58 4.36 10.65 15.97
CA THR A 58 5.68 11.12 16.41
C THR A 58 5.73 12.63 16.53
N LYS A 59 6.54 13.10 17.49
CA LYS A 59 6.93 14.51 17.64
C LYS A 59 8.41 14.71 17.30
N ASP A 60 9.07 13.68 16.78
CA ASP A 60 10.48 13.72 16.41
C ASP A 60 10.66 14.62 15.19
N SER A 61 11.43 15.70 15.36
CA SER A 61 11.71 16.69 14.33
C SER A 61 12.79 16.25 13.35
N THR A 62 13.34 15.04 13.46
CA THR A 62 14.29 14.47 12.47
C THR A 62 13.60 13.95 11.23
N TYR A 63 12.29 13.68 11.28
CA TYR A 63 11.51 13.31 10.12
C TYR A 63 11.34 14.51 9.17
N ARG A 64 11.47 14.23 7.88
CA ARG A 64 11.28 15.17 6.77
C ARG A 64 10.23 14.57 5.86
N ALA A 65 9.07 15.22 5.81
CA ALA A 65 7.91 14.75 5.07
C ALA A 65 7.39 15.90 4.23
N GLU A 66 7.23 15.69 2.94
CA GLU A 66 6.70 16.70 2.04
C GLU A 66 5.77 16.06 1.00
N ILE A 67 4.69 16.78 0.69
CA ILE A 67 3.78 16.45 -0.39
C ILE A 67 4.11 17.39 -1.54
N GLU A 68 4.49 16.82 -2.68
CA GLU A 68 4.91 17.56 -3.86
C GLU A 68 3.79 17.70 -4.89
N ASN A 69 2.82 16.78 -4.89
CA ASN A 69 1.71 16.79 -5.83
C ASN A 69 0.42 16.35 -5.15
N VAL A 70 -0.64 17.12 -5.36
CA VAL A 70 -2.03 16.72 -5.15
C VAL A 70 -2.78 17.12 -6.41
N SER A 71 -3.15 16.16 -7.27
CA SER A 71 -3.82 16.46 -8.53
C SER A 71 -5.08 15.64 -8.73
N TRP A 72 -6.10 16.30 -9.26
CA TRP A 72 -7.34 15.69 -9.71
C TRP A 72 -7.17 15.25 -11.16
N LYS A 73 -7.35 13.95 -11.42
CA LYS A 73 -7.24 13.39 -12.76
C LYS A 73 -8.53 12.69 -13.13
N ARG A 74 -8.97 12.90 -14.36
CA ARG A 74 -10.04 12.13 -14.98
C ARG A 74 -9.44 10.85 -15.55
N ASP A 75 -10.10 9.73 -15.35
CA ASP A 75 -9.74 8.50 -16.06
C ASP A 75 -10.32 8.56 -17.48
N ASP A 76 -9.46 8.84 -18.46
CA ASP A 76 -9.86 8.92 -19.87
C ASP A 76 -10.31 7.56 -20.44
N ILE A 77 -9.95 6.45 -19.78
CA ILE A 77 -10.28 5.08 -20.21
C ILE A 77 -11.60 4.60 -19.60
N SER A 78 -11.86 4.97 -18.35
CA SER A 78 -13.13 4.70 -17.67
C SER A 78 -13.83 6.02 -17.36
N LEU A 79 -14.75 6.42 -18.25
CA LEU A 79 -15.58 7.65 -18.24
C LEU A 79 -16.39 7.91 -16.94
N THR A 80 -16.09 7.21 -15.84
CA THR A 80 -16.92 7.10 -14.65
C THR A 80 -16.23 7.48 -13.35
N LYS A 81 -14.89 7.58 -13.28
CA LYS A 81 -14.23 7.85 -11.99
C LYS A 81 -13.05 8.81 -12.10
N ASP A 82 -13.25 10.01 -11.58
CA ASP A 82 -12.14 10.89 -11.24
C ASP A 82 -11.29 10.23 -10.13
N PHE A 83 -10.03 10.60 -10.03
CA PHE A 83 -9.14 10.12 -8.97
C PHE A 83 -8.19 11.23 -8.51
N ILE A 84 -7.82 11.16 -7.24
CA ILE A 84 -6.83 12.04 -6.63
C ILE A 84 -5.50 11.31 -6.66
N VAL A 85 -4.45 11.98 -7.14
CA VAL A 85 -3.08 11.51 -7.01
C VAL A 85 -2.36 12.34 -5.97
N ILE A 86 -1.81 11.69 -4.96
CA ILE A 86 -0.97 12.32 -3.93
C ILE A 86 0.43 11.70 -4.04
N SER A 87 1.46 12.52 -4.21
CA SER A 87 2.85 12.04 -4.20
C SER A 87 3.78 12.97 -3.44
N GLY A 88 4.88 12.43 -2.98
CA GLY A 88 5.88 13.16 -2.21
C GLY A 88 6.97 12.24 -1.70
N TYR A 89 7.63 12.66 -0.62
CA TYR A 89 8.67 11.87 0.03
C TYR A 89 8.61 11.97 1.56
N LEU A 90 9.15 10.95 2.22
CA LEU A 90 9.32 10.86 3.66
C LEU A 90 10.61 10.13 4.01
N TYR A 91 11.50 10.79 4.76
CA TYR A 91 12.68 10.15 5.34
C TYR A 91 12.99 10.68 6.74
N ARG A 92 13.91 10.01 7.43
CA ARG A 92 14.45 10.46 8.71
C ARG A 92 15.89 10.92 8.52
N SER A 93 16.17 12.18 8.82
CA SER A 93 17.51 12.75 8.65
C SER A 93 18.53 12.03 9.52
N GLY A 94 19.69 11.71 8.95
CA GLY A 94 20.79 11.02 9.63
C GLY A 94 20.65 9.50 9.73
N VAL A 95 19.62 8.91 9.12
CA VAL A 95 19.38 7.45 9.16
C VAL A 95 19.21 6.91 7.75
N ALA A 96 20.20 6.15 7.27
CA ALA A 96 20.12 5.49 5.97
C ALA A 96 18.95 4.49 5.90
N VAL A 97 18.32 4.41 4.73
CA VAL A 97 17.19 3.52 4.47
C VAL A 97 17.70 2.18 3.95
N GLU A 98 17.63 1.15 4.79
CA GLU A 98 17.88 -0.24 4.36
C GLU A 98 16.57 -0.96 4.01
N LYS A 99 15.54 -0.71 4.82
CA LYS A 99 14.18 -1.22 4.61
C LYS A 99 13.19 -0.13 5.00
N ALA A 100 12.31 0.23 4.06
CA ALA A 100 11.24 1.18 4.31
C ALA A 100 9.91 0.66 3.77
N ALA A 101 8.85 0.94 4.52
CA ALA A 101 7.49 0.93 4.00
C ALA A 101 6.80 2.24 4.39
N ILE A 102 6.20 2.89 3.41
CA ILE A 102 5.43 4.13 3.57
C ILE A 102 4.00 3.81 3.17
N ARG A 103 3.05 4.14 4.04
CA ARG A 103 1.62 4.15 3.70
C ARG A 103 1.02 5.48 4.08
N ILE A 104 0.35 6.13 3.14
CA ILE A 104 -0.37 7.36 3.43
C ILE A 104 -1.66 7.02 4.18
N VAL A 105 -1.93 7.83 5.20
CA VAL A 105 -3.06 7.67 6.09
C VAL A 105 -3.81 8.98 6.15
N LEU A 106 -5.11 8.94 5.91
CA LEU A 106 -5.99 10.10 6.03
C LEU A 106 -6.76 10.02 7.33
N LYS A 107 -6.82 11.10 8.08
CA LYS A 107 -7.66 11.17 9.28
C LYS A 107 -8.96 11.88 8.94
N ASP A 108 -10.08 11.21 9.16
CA ASP A 108 -11.40 11.80 8.97
C ASP A 108 -11.67 12.84 10.07
N PRO A 109 -11.95 14.10 9.72
CA PRO A 109 -12.18 15.14 10.72
C PRO A 109 -13.49 14.95 11.50
N ALA A 110 -14.46 14.21 10.95
CA ALA A 110 -15.78 14.02 11.57
C ALA A 110 -15.79 12.82 12.53
N SER A 111 -15.24 11.67 12.13
CA SER A 111 -15.22 10.46 12.95
C SER A 111 -13.95 10.29 13.78
N GLY A 112 -12.86 10.95 13.40
CA GLY A 112 -11.53 10.75 13.99
C GLY A 112 -10.87 9.42 13.59
N GLU A 113 -11.49 8.65 12.68
CA GLU A 113 -10.92 7.41 12.14
C GLU A 113 -9.77 7.70 11.17
N TYR A 114 -8.87 6.73 11.05
CA TYR A 114 -7.75 6.78 10.14
C TYR A 114 -7.95 5.79 8.98
N LEU A 115 -7.84 6.29 7.75
CA LEU A 115 -7.97 5.55 6.50
C LEU A 115 -6.57 5.31 5.93
N VAL A 116 -6.09 4.06 5.98
CA VAL A 116 -4.80 3.67 5.39
C VAL A 116 -4.99 3.38 3.91
N LEU A 117 -4.25 4.10 3.08
CA LEU A 117 -4.36 4.04 1.63
C LEU A 117 -3.34 3.06 1.02
N PRO A 118 -3.72 2.35 -0.06
CA PRO A 118 -2.75 1.68 -0.92
C PRO A 118 -1.73 2.71 -1.43
N THR A 119 -0.45 2.46 -1.16
CA THR A 119 0.64 3.40 -1.44
C THR A 119 1.74 2.66 -2.17
N ASP A 120 2.15 3.18 -3.31
CA ASP A 120 3.29 2.71 -4.07
C ASP A 120 4.55 3.42 -3.58
N LEU A 121 5.61 2.66 -3.30
CA LEU A 121 6.92 3.23 -3.02
C LEU A 121 7.59 3.67 -4.32
N THR A 122 8.24 4.83 -4.31
CA THR A 122 9.00 5.35 -5.44
C THR A 122 10.43 5.65 -5.04
N VAL A 123 11.35 5.47 -5.99
CA VAL A 123 12.78 5.73 -5.79
C VAL A 123 13.07 7.22 -6.06
N ARG A 124 13.81 7.87 -5.15
CA ARG A 124 14.12 9.30 -5.11
C ARG A 124 15.59 9.55 -4.78
N THR A 125 16.45 9.36 -5.78
CA THR A 125 17.90 9.57 -5.66
C THR A 125 18.26 11.05 -5.47
N ASP A 126 17.41 11.95 -5.99
CA ASP A 126 17.56 13.40 -5.84
C ASP A 126 17.53 13.84 -4.36
N ILE A 127 16.80 13.13 -3.49
CA ILE A 127 16.75 13.42 -2.05
C ILE A 127 18.07 13.04 -1.36
N THR A 128 18.64 11.89 -1.73
CA THR A 128 19.97 11.46 -1.27
C THR A 128 21.04 12.46 -1.67
N GLU A 129 21.06 12.85 -2.95
CA GLU A 129 22.01 13.82 -3.50
C GLU A 129 21.87 15.21 -2.87
N LYS A 130 20.63 15.67 -2.62
CA LYS A 130 20.35 16.97 -2.00
C LYS A 130 20.86 17.06 -0.57
N ASN A 131 20.73 15.98 0.21
CA ASN A 131 21.18 15.97 1.61
C ASN A 131 22.69 15.82 1.73
N ASN A 132 23.31 15.00 0.88
CA ASN A 132 24.77 14.79 0.79
C ASN A 132 25.45 14.57 2.16
N ASP A 133 24.79 13.84 3.06
CA ASP A 133 25.26 13.57 4.44
C ASP A 133 25.86 12.16 4.60
N GLY A 134 26.03 11.44 3.48
CA GLY A 134 26.54 10.07 3.45
C GLY A 134 25.49 8.99 3.71
N ASN A 135 24.23 9.36 3.94
CA ASN A 135 23.13 8.40 4.11
C ASN A 135 22.33 8.24 2.82
N ASN A 136 21.91 7.00 2.52
CA ASN A 136 21.03 6.71 1.38
C ASN A 136 19.55 6.87 1.80
N TYR A 137 18.81 7.72 1.08
CA TYR A 137 17.36 7.96 1.26
C TYR A 137 16.54 7.56 0.03
N ASP A 138 17.08 6.80 -0.91
CA ASP A 138 16.50 6.57 -2.23
C ASP A 138 15.09 5.97 -2.14
N TYR A 139 14.80 5.14 -1.14
CA TYR A 139 13.48 4.53 -0.94
C TYR A 139 12.56 5.37 -0.03
N CYS A 140 12.56 6.69 -0.20
CA CYS A 140 11.74 7.62 0.57
C CYS A 140 10.51 8.15 -0.18
N GLY A 141 10.40 7.90 -1.48
CA GLY A 141 9.30 8.41 -2.29
C GLY A 141 8.02 7.59 -2.13
N PHE A 142 6.88 8.26 -2.30
CA PHE A 142 5.57 7.60 -2.33
C PHE A 142 4.65 8.19 -3.39
N SER A 143 3.71 7.36 -3.84
CA SER A 143 2.60 7.75 -4.70
C SER A 143 1.33 7.02 -4.30
N VAL A 144 0.22 7.72 -4.30
CA VAL A 144 -1.09 7.20 -3.94
C VAL A 144 -2.08 7.59 -5.01
N ARG A 145 -2.88 6.63 -5.44
CA ARG A 145 -4.01 6.85 -6.33
C ARG A 145 -5.30 6.50 -5.60
N ILE A 146 -6.10 7.53 -5.32
CA ILE A 146 -7.36 7.40 -4.60
C ILE A 146 -8.49 7.57 -5.61
N PRO A 147 -9.30 6.53 -5.90
CA PRO A 147 -10.49 6.72 -6.70
C PRO A 147 -11.41 7.72 -5.98
N TYR A 148 -11.95 8.68 -6.72
CA TYR A 148 -12.94 9.58 -6.16
C TYR A 148 -14.14 8.76 -5.69
N TRP A 149 -14.46 8.91 -4.42
CA TRP A 149 -15.63 8.33 -3.80
C TRP A 149 -16.34 9.42 -2.99
N GLU A 150 -17.65 9.30 -2.83
CA GLU A 150 -18.49 10.32 -2.20
C GLU A 150 -18.02 10.68 -0.78
N GLU A 151 -17.40 9.76 -0.03
CA GLU A 151 -16.90 10.02 1.31
C GLU A 151 -15.71 11.01 1.37
N LEU A 152 -14.92 11.17 0.28
CA LEU A 152 -13.89 12.20 0.20
C LEU A 152 -14.47 13.58 -0.08
N ASP A 153 -15.70 13.62 -0.61
CA ASP A 153 -16.33 14.86 -1.00
C ASP A 153 -16.69 15.71 0.23
N GLY A 154 -16.46 17.01 0.13
CA GLY A 154 -16.81 17.97 1.19
C GLY A 154 -15.92 17.93 2.44
N LYS A 155 -15.19 16.85 2.75
CA LYS A 155 -14.36 16.75 3.97
C LYS A 155 -12.92 17.19 3.75
N ASP A 156 -12.30 17.72 4.81
CA ASP A 156 -10.91 18.15 4.79
C ASP A 156 -10.03 17.20 5.61
N TYR A 157 -9.55 16.15 4.94
CA TYR A 157 -8.77 15.09 5.58
C TYR A 157 -7.35 15.55 5.91
N GLU A 158 -6.93 15.36 7.16
CA GLU A 158 -5.53 15.55 7.57
C GLU A 158 -4.67 14.40 7.04
N ILE A 159 -3.46 14.71 6.57
CA ILE A 159 -2.57 13.73 5.94
C ILE A 159 -1.46 13.31 6.90
N PHE A 160 -1.29 12.00 7.05
CA PHE A 160 -0.24 11.35 7.81
C PHE A 160 0.44 10.28 6.95
N ALA A 161 1.64 9.85 7.35
CA ALA A 161 2.28 8.65 6.85
C ALA A 161 2.50 7.67 7.98
N GLN A 162 2.08 6.42 7.78
CA GLN A 162 2.58 5.29 8.54
C GLN A 162 3.95 4.90 7.95
N TYR A 163 4.98 4.94 8.78
CA TYR A 163 6.35 4.68 8.37
C TYR A 163 6.97 3.56 9.20
N ASP A 164 7.41 2.52 8.49
CA ASP A 164 8.13 1.37 9.04
C ASP A 164 9.58 1.45 8.50
N LEU A 165 10.56 1.86 9.32
CA LEU A 165 11.96 2.07 8.93
C LEU A 165 12.88 1.07 9.65
N ASN A 166 13.75 0.35 8.92
CA ASN A 166 14.83 -0.49 9.45
C ASN A 166 14.43 -1.44 10.59
N ASN A 167 13.19 -1.94 10.58
CA ASN A 167 12.57 -2.77 11.64
C ASN A 167 12.33 -2.05 12.98
N GLU A 168 12.43 -0.72 13.01
CA GLU A 168 11.97 0.09 14.13
C GLU A 168 10.45 -0.01 14.31
N LYS A 169 9.97 0.45 15.46
CA LYS A 169 8.54 0.51 15.73
C LYS A 169 7.86 1.43 14.71
N ARG A 170 6.76 0.93 14.15
CA ARG A 170 5.83 1.69 13.31
C ARG A 170 5.53 3.05 13.93
N THR A 171 5.70 4.09 13.11
CA THR A 171 5.52 5.47 13.52
C THR A 171 4.57 6.19 12.57
N TYR A 172 3.76 7.11 13.10
CA TYR A 172 2.89 7.96 12.30
C TYR A 172 3.47 9.37 12.22
N VAL A 173 3.86 9.78 11.01
CA VAL A 173 4.47 11.08 10.75
C VAL A 173 3.41 12.02 10.17
N PRO A 174 3.11 13.16 10.83
CA PRO A 174 2.17 14.13 10.29
C PRO A 174 2.81 14.94 9.16
N PHE A 175 2.05 15.23 8.09
CA PHE A 175 2.46 16.21 7.07
C PHE A 175 2.03 17.63 7.42
N HIS A 176 1.29 17.81 8.52
CA HIS A 176 0.78 19.11 8.99
C HIS A 176 -0.03 19.89 7.94
N THR A 177 -0.68 19.17 7.01
CA THR A 177 -1.55 19.74 5.99
C THR A 177 -2.75 18.84 5.77
N THR A 178 -3.72 19.36 5.01
CA THR A 178 -4.91 18.64 4.59
C THR A 178 -4.94 18.52 3.07
N ILE A 179 -5.76 17.59 2.54
CA ILE A 179 -5.87 17.39 1.08
C ILE A 179 -6.26 18.70 0.39
N LYS A 180 -7.26 19.43 0.90
CA LYS A 180 -7.75 20.65 0.23
C LYS A 180 -6.74 21.79 0.32
N ASN A 181 -6.13 21.99 1.49
CA ASN A 181 -5.13 23.04 1.67
C ASN A 181 -3.93 22.77 0.77
N LYS A 182 -3.44 21.52 0.71
CA LYS A 182 -2.29 21.20 -0.13
C LYS A 182 -2.58 21.27 -1.62
N ALA A 183 -3.77 20.86 -2.06
CA ALA A 183 -4.20 21.04 -3.45
C ALA A 183 -4.21 22.51 -3.85
N LYS A 184 -4.79 23.38 -3.01
CA LYS A 184 -4.83 24.82 -3.25
C LYS A 184 -3.44 25.46 -3.30
N GLU A 185 -2.58 25.13 -2.34
CA GLU A 185 -1.19 25.62 -2.31
C GLU A 185 -0.43 25.30 -3.61
N LEU A 186 -0.69 24.13 -4.21
CA LEU A 186 -0.02 23.68 -5.43
C LEU A 186 -0.67 24.25 -6.71
N GLU A 187 -1.93 24.68 -6.67
CA GLU A 187 -2.58 25.42 -7.77
C GLU A 187 -2.09 26.88 -7.84
N ASP A 188 -1.75 27.47 -6.68
CA ASP A 188 -1.33 28.86 -6.54
C ASP A 188 0.20 29.08 -6.74
N ALA A 189 1.00 28.01 -6.87
CA ALA A 189 2.48 28.04 -6.94
C ALA A 189 3.03 27.98 -8.37
#